data_AF-A0A7S3IFZ2-F1
#
_entry.id   AF-A0A7S3IFZ2-F1
#
_cell.length_a   1.000
_cell.length_b   1.000
_cell.length_c   1.000
_cell.angle_alpha   90.00
_cell.angle_beta   90.00
_cell.angle_gamma   90.00
#
_symmetry.space_group_name_H-M   'P 1'
#
loop_
_entity.id
_entity.type
_entity.pdbx_description
1 polymer ?
#
loop_
_entity_poly.entity_id
_entity_poly.type
_entity_poly.pdbx_seq_one_letter_code
_entity_poly.pdbx_strand_id
1 'polypeptide(L)'
;IIEEEPTFFTCKELSQVDEAVIRKRVFDDNQKFCLVSERARIIREMAIVLEEKFDSSFLKFVEASDFDCPTLVRMIVENISGFRDEAIYKGEQVFFYKRAQ
;
A
#
# COMPACT_ATOMS: atom_id res chain seq x y z
N ILE A 1 -14.97 5.80 11.67
CA ILE A 1 -13.89 4.78 11.75
C ILE A 1 -12.93 5.00 12.92
N ILE A 2 -11.99 5.96 12.89
CA ILE A 2 -10.93 6.03 13.94
C ILE A 2 -11.51 6.22 15.35
N GLU A 3 -12.56 7.04 15.49
CA GLU A 3 -13.23 7.27 16.79
C GLU A 3 -14.06 6.06 17.26
N GLU A 4 -14.55 5.22 16.34
CA GLU A 4 -15.44 4.09 16.63
C GLU A 4 -14.68 2.77 16.79
N GLU A 5 -13.59 2.61 16.04
CA GLU A 5 -12.80 1.38 15.92
C GLU A 5 -11.33 1.77 15.70
N PRO A 6 -10.63 2.21 16.77
CA PRO A 6 -9.28 2.79 16.66
C PRO A 6 -8.23 1.80 16.14
N THR A 7 -8.52 0.49 16.22
CA THR A 7 -7.61 -0.58 15.78
C THR A 7 -7.66 -0.86 14.28
N PHE A 8 -8.66 -0.33 13.56
CA PHE A 8 -8.88 -0.67 12.14
C PHE A 8 -7.65 -0.40 11.25
N PHE A 9 -6.88 0.65 11.55
CA PHE A 9 -5.70 1.03 10.77
C PHE A 9 -4.39 0.39 11.26
N THR A 10 -4.45 -0.58 12.17
CA THR A 10 -3.25 -1.34 12.57
C THR A 10 -2.82 -2.31 11.46
N CYS A 11 -1.52 -2.61 11.36
CA CYS A 11 -1.02 -3.56 10.34
C CYS A 11 -1.71 -4.93 10.46
N LYS A 12 -1.99 -5.38 11.69
CA LYS A 12 -2.70 -6.64 11.96
C LYS A 12 -4.09 -6.71 11.34
N GLU A 13 -4.86 -5.63 11.41
CA GLU A 13 -6.20 -5.57 10.81
C GLU A 13 -6.09 -5.35 9.29
N LEU A 14 -5.21 -4.44 8.86
CA LEU A 14 -5.00 -4.10 7.46
C LEU A 14 -4.44 -5.27 6.63
N SER A 15 -3.69 -6.20 7.22
CA SER A 15 -3.20 -7.40 6.52
C SER A 15 -4.32 -8.39 6.16
N GLN A 16 -5.50 -8.23 6.75
CA GLN A 16 -6.65 -9.13 6.59
C GLN A 16 -7.82 -8.50 5.80
N VAL A 17 -7.77 -7.21 5.45
CA VAL A 17 -8.89 -6.54 4.78
C VAL A 17 -9.12 -7.07 3.36
N ASP A 18 -10.38 -7.19 2.94
CA ASP A 18 -10.75 -7.52 1.57
C ASP A 18 -11.49 -6.37 0.88
N GLU A 19 -11.95 -6.61 -0.35
CA GLU A 19 -12.72 -5.60 -1.10
C GLU A 19 -13.98 -5.17 -0.36
N ALA A 20 -14.71 -6.09 0.27
CA ALA A 20 -15.98 -5.79 0.94
C ALA A 20 -15.76 -4.90 2.17
N VAL A 21 -14.73 -5.20 2.96
CA VAL A 21 -14.35 -4.38 4.12
C VAL A 21 -13.97 -2.97 3.68
N ILE A 22 -13.10 -2.86 2.67
CA ILE A 22 -12.66 -1.54 2.16
C ILE A 22 -13.82 -0.76 1.54
N ARG A 23 -14.71 -1.41 0.79
CA ARG A 23 -15.91 -0.78 0.22
C ARG A 23 -16.83 -0.20 1.28
N LYS A 24 -17.10 -0.95 2.35
CA LYS A 24 -18.04 -0.55 3.39
C LYS A 24 -17.46 0.47 4.37
N ARG A 25 -16.17 0.30 4.72
CA ARG A 25 -15.54 1.06 5.80
C ARG A 25 -14.85 2.31 5.29
N VAL A 26 -14.16 2.24 4.16
CA VAL A 26 -13.32 3.35 3.64
C VAL A 26 -14.05 4.13 2.56
N PHE A 27 -14.74 3.42 1.66
CA PHE A 27 -15.56 4.04 0.62
C PHE A 27 -17.04 4.06 1.08
N ASP A 28 -17.88 4.87 0.45
CA ASP A 28 -19.33 4.78 0.62
C ASP A 28 -19.86 3.75 -0.40
N ASP A 29 -20.63 2.76 0.05
CA ASP A 29 -21.21 1.72 -0.82
C ASP A 29 -22.07 2.33 -1.95
N ASN A 30 -22.60 3.54 -1.76
CA ASN A 30 -23.40 4.24 -2.76
C ASN A 30 -22.57 4.84 -3.90
N GLN A 31 -21.24 4.86 -3.80
CA GLN A 31 -20.37 5.45 -4.79
C GLN A 31 -19.52 4.40 -5.51
N LYS A 32 -19.58 4.40 -6.85
CA LYS A 32 -18.73 3.53 -7.66
C LYS A 32 -17.28 4.02 -7.60
N PHE A 33 -16.45 3.30 -6.84
CA PHE A 33 -15.02 3.51 -6.83
C PHE A 33 -14.29 2.47 -7.70
N CYS A 34 -13.32 2.92 -8.49
CA CYS A 34 -12.56 2.03 -9.39
C CYS A 34 -11.48 1.26 -8.63
N LEU A 35 -11.24 0.02 -9.07
CA LEU A 35 -10.13 -0.83 -8.63
C LEU A 35 -10.12 -1.10 -7.11
N VAL A 36 -11.27 -1.23 -6.47
CA VAL A 36 -11.34 -1.45 -5.00
C VAL A 36 -10.65 -2.75 -4.59
N SER A 37 -10.83 -3.82 -5.38
CA SER A 37 -10.12 -5.09 -5.18
C SER A 37 -8.59 -4.91 -5.13
N GLU A 38 -8.05 -4.16 -6.10
CA GLU A 38 -6.62 -3.88 -6.19
C GLU A 38 -6.14 -3.01 -5.01
N ARG A 39 -6.94 -2.02 -4.61
CA ARG A 39 -6.63 -1.18 -3.44
C ARG A 39 -6.60 -1.99 -2.15
N ALA A 40 -7.55 -2.90 -1.96
CA ALA A 40 -7.53 -3.81 -0.82
C ALA A 40 -6.29 -4.71 -0.84
N ARG A 41 -5.88 -5.19 -2.02
CA ARG A 41 -4.62 -5.95 -2.17
C ARG A 41 -3.40 -5.14 -1.78
N ILE A 42 -3.25 -3.92 -2.29
CA ILE A 42 -2.13 -3.02 -1.99
C ILE A 42 -2.06 -2.71 -0.48
N ILE A 43 -3.21 -2.47 0.16
CA ILE A 43 -3.28 -2.22 1.61
C ILE A 43 -2.78 -3.45 2.38
N ARG A 44 -3.24 -4.65 2.04
CA ARG A 44 -2.78 -5.89 2.69
C ARG A 44 -1.28 -6.11 2.52
N GLU A 45 -0.78 -5.98 1.29
CA GLU A 45 0.65 -6.15 0.99
C GLU A 45 1.51 -5.18 1.81
N MET A 46 1.11 -3.91 1.88
CA MET A 46 1.81 -2.89 2.66
C MET A 46 1.81 -3.21 4.15
N ALA A 47 0.67 -3.64 4.70
CA ALA A 47 0.54 -4.00 6.10
C ALA A 47 1.45 -5.18 6.47
N ILE A 48 1.49 -6.21 5.63
CA ILE A 48 2.37 -7.38 5.79
C ILE A 48 3.85 -6.94 5.78
N VAL A 49 4.25 -6.13 4.81
CA VAL A 49 5.63 -5.62 4.71
C VAL A 49 6.03 -4.83 5.96
N LEU A 50 5.16 -3.93 6.44
CA LEU A 50 5.43 -3.13 7.64
C LEU A 50 5.50 -3.99 8.89
N GLU A 51 4.60 -4.96 9.03
CA GLU A 51 4.58 -5.89 10.16
C GLU A 51 5.86 -6.74 10.20
N GLU A 52 6.23 -7.36 9.08
CA GLU A 52 7.36 -8.30 9.01
C GLU A 52 8.74 -7.62 9.08
N LYS A 53 8.89 -6.45 8.44
CA LYS A 53 10.22 -5.83 8.25
C LYS A 53 10.43 -4.56 9.08
N PHE A 54 9.36 -3.92 9.54
CA PHE A 54 9.44 -2.59 10.15
C PHE A 54 8.64 -2.47 11.46
N ASP A 55 8.35 -3.60 12.11
CA ASP A 55 7.67 -3.65 13.42
C ASP A 55 6.37 -2.81 13.45
N SER A 56 5.58 -2.96 12.39
CA SER A 56 4.33 -2.24 12.16
C SER A 56 4.47 -0.70 12.16
N SER A 57 5.67 -0.16 11.92
CA SER A 57 5.95 1.28 11.96
C SER A 57 6.44 1.82 10.64
N PHE A 58 5.66 2.72 10.04
CA PHE A 58 6.11 3.45 8.85
C PHE A 58 7.26 4.43 9.17
N LEU A 59 7.38 4.90 10.41
CA LEU A 59 8.53 5.70 10.83
C LEU A 59 9.83 4.89 10.71
N LYS A 60 9.84 3.63 11.16
CA LYS A 60 11.00 2.74 11.02
C LYS A 60 11.35 2.46 9.55
N PHE A 61 10.33 2.40 8.67
CA PHE A 61 10.55 2.32 7.22
C PHE A 61 11.28 3.55 6.68
N VAL A 62 10.90 4.75 7.11
CA VAL A 62 11.56 6.01 6.70
C VAL A 62 12.96 6.12 7.32
N GLU A 63 13.12 5.80 8.60
CA GLU A 63 14.42 5.79 9.29
C GLU A 63 15.41 4.83 8.63
N ALA A 64 14.95 3.68 8.14
CA ALA A 64 15.78 2.72 7.41
C ALA A 64 16.32 3.26 6.08
N SER A 65 15.79 4.36 5.57
CA SER A 65 16.35 5.09 4.41
C SER A 65 17.43 6.11 4.79
N ASP A 66 17.79 6.23 6.08
CA ASP A 66 18.64 7.30 6.62
C ASP A 66 18.14 8.72 6.25
N PHE A 67 16.82 8.83 6.04
CA PHE A 67 16.16 10.03 5.52
C PHE A 67 16.70 10.51 4.16
N ASP A 68 17.43 9.65 3.43
CA ASP A 68 17.91 9.93 2.09
C ASP A 68 16.80 9.67 1.07
N CYS A 69 16.39 10.73 0.36
CA CYS A 69 15.26 10.68 -0.56
C CYS A 69 15.43 9.65 -1.71
N PRO A 70 16.57 9.60 -2.42
CA PRO A 70 16.82 8.54 -3.41
C PRO A 70 16.71 7.13 -2.83
N THR A 71 17.24 6.90 -1.62
CA THR A 71 17.14 5.61 -0.92
C THR A 71 15.69 5.30 -0.54
N LEU A 72 14.96 6.26 0.01
CA LEU A 72 13.54 6.11 0.35
C LEU A 72 12.70 5.74 -0.88
N VAL A 73 12.90 6.43 -2.00
CA VAL A 73 12.20 6.13 -3.26
C VAL A 73 12.52 4.71 -3.73
N ARG A 74 13.79 4.29 -3.65
CA ARG A 74 14.19 2.92 -4.00
C ARG A 74 13.49 1.90 -3.11
N MET A 75 13.46 2.12 -1.79
CA MET A 75 12.79 1.25 -0.84
C MET A 75 11.28 1.16 -1.09
N ILE A 76 10.63 2.28 -1.41
CA ILE A 76 9.20 2.33 -1.78
C ILE A 76 8.94 1.44 -2.99
N VAL A 77 9.73 1.59 -4.05
CA VAL A 77 9.58 0.81 -5.29
C VAL A 77 9.88 -0.68 -5.05
N GLU A 78 10.85 -1.03 -4.21
CA GLU A 78 11.21 -2.42 -3.90
C GLU A 78 10.16 -3.13 -3.03
N ASN A 79 9.63 -2.42 -2.03
CA ASN A 79 8.74 -3.04 -1.04
C ASN A 79 7.25 -2.89 -1.37
N ILE A 80 6.87 -1.90 -2.17
CA ILE A 80 5.47 -1.57 -2.42
C ILE A 80 5.18 -1.73 -3.91
N SER A 81 4.67 -2.91 -4.28
CA SER A 81 4.44 -3.32 -5.66
C SER A 81 3.60 -2.31 -6.46
N GLY A 82 2.63 -1.64 -5.81
CA GLY A 82 1.77 -0.63 -6.44
C GLY A 82 2.50 0.61 -6.98
N PHE A 83 3.75 0.85 -6.56
CA PHE A 83 4.62 1.91 -7.07
C PHE A 83 5.54 1.44 -8.21
N ARG A 84 5.65 0.13 -8.45
CA ARG A 84 6.27 -0.43 -9.66
C ARG A 84 5.27 -0.37 -10.80
N ASP A 85 5.15 0.81 -11.40
CA ASP A 85 4.31 1.00 -12.58
C ASP A 85 5.05 0.49 -13.82
N GLU A 86 5.10 -0.83 -13.95
CA GLU A 86 5.80 -1.55 -15.00
C GLU A 86 4.91 -2.67 -15.57
N ALA A 87 5.09 -2.98 -16.85
CA ALA A 87 4.42 -4.11 -17.49
C ALA A 87 5.30 -4.74 -18.56
N ILE A 88 5.05 -6.01 -18.88
CA ILE A 88 5.68 -6.67 -20.03
C ILE A 88 4.84 -6.42 -21.28
N TYR A 89 5.42 -5.78 -22.29
CA TYR A 89 4.80 -5.58 -23.60
C TYR A 89 5.70 -6.16 -24.69
N LYS A 90 5.18 -7.14 -25.43
CA LYS A 90 5.91 -7.86 -26.50
C LYS A 90 7.26 -8.46 -26.06
N GLY A 91 7.33 -8.94 -24.82
CA GLY A 91 8.55 -9.54 -24.25
C GLY A 91 9.54 -8.52 -23.66
N GLU A 92 9.23 -7.22 -23.76
CA GLU A 92 10.07 -6.15 -23.21
C GLU A 92 9.43 -5.58 -21.94
N GLN A 93 10.26 -5.30 -20.94
CA GLN A 93 9.85 -4.58 -19.73
C GLN A 93 9.63 -3.10 -20.07
N VAL A 94 8.40 -2.62 -19.91
CA VAL A 94 8.03 -1.21 -20.12
C VAL A 94 7.74 -0.57 -18.77
N PHE A 95 8.42 0.54 -18.48
CA PHE A 95 8.24 1.30 -17.26
C PHE A 95 7.40 2.54 -17.55
N PHE A 96 6.25 2.65 -16.89
CA PHE A 96 5.36 3.80 -16.97
C PHE A 96 5.71 4.86 -15.92
N TYR A 97 6.43 4.47 -14.85
CA TYR A 97 6.88 5.30 -13.73
C TYR A 97 5.87 6.41 -13.39
N LYS A 98 4.71 6.02 -12.85
CA LYS A 98 3.69 6.95 -12.33
C LYS A 98 4.36 8.10 -11.57
N ARG A 99 4.10 9.35 -11.99
CA ARG A 99 4.34 10.51 -11.13
C ARG A 99 3.52 10.29 -9.85
N ALA A 100 4.11 10.51 -8.68
CA ALA A 100 3.34 10.62 -7.45
C ALA A 100 2.23 11.66 -7.70
N GLN A 101 0.97 11.23 -7.59
CA GLN A 101 -0.21 12.10 -7.73
C GLN A 101 -0.54 12.76 -6.40
#